data_AF-A0AA42NW91-F1
#
_entry.id   AF-A0AA42NW91-F1
#
_cell.length_a   1.000
_cell.length_b   1.000
_cell.length_c   1.000
_cell.angle_alpha   90.00
_cell.angle_beta   90.00
_cell.angle_gamma   90.00
#
_symmetry.space_group_name_H-M   'P 1'
#
loop_
_entity.id
_entity.type
_entity.pdbx_description
1 polymer ?
#
loop_
_entity_poly.entity_id
_entity_poly.type
_entity_poly.pdbx_seq_one_letter_code
_entity_poly.pdbx_strand_id
1 'polypeptide(L)'
;MSKILKKVGFIIGLGVVHSVYAADIKTTGNEDKANQYTKCASSALTTGFIKTAFNQQSDRESQALIYGGAGMALYAGYLTSPEYALSSYKVHQQKIKQDSLKYISNGSRNEIYKFTVSYLVPKNEKCEPLFRELGGILAKKDADWDSFQNSDQAKELMKNITQSAKQMIVGKNSN
;
A
#
# COMPACT_ATOMS: atom_id res chain seq x y z
N MET A 1 -74.98 -9.63 -0.25
CA MET A 1 -74.80 -11.02 -0.72
C MET A 1 -73.80 -11.04 -1.87
N SER A 2 -72.85 -11.99 -1.84
CA SER A 2 -71.98 -12.52 -2.93
C SER A 2 -71.40 -11.58 -4.00
N LYS A 3 -70.07 -11.37 -4.03
CA LYS A 3 -69.04 -12.17 -4.74
C LYS A 3 -69.19 -12.16 -6.28
N ILE A 4 -68.17 -11.64 -6.99
CA ILE A 4 -67.34 -12.37 -7.97
C ILE A 4 -66.20 -11.47 -8.50
N LEU A 5 -64.99 -12.01 -8.40
CA LEU A 5 -63.73 -11.61 -9.05
C LEU A 5 -63.88 -11.39 -10.57
N LYS A 6 -63.09 -10.46 -11.14
CA LYS A 6 -62.17 -10.81 -12.25
C LYS A 6 -61.06 -9.77 -12.43
N LYS A 7 -59.85 -10.31 -12.56
CA LYS A 7 -58.52 -9.70 -12.72
C LYS A 7 -58.45 -8.76 -13.93
N VAL A 8 -57.76 -7.62 -13.80
CA VAL A 8 -57.02 -6.98 -14.90
C VAL A 8 -55.68 -6.49 -14.36
N GLY A 9 -54.63 -6.77 -15.13
CA GLY A 9 -53.24 -6.90 -14.70
C GLY A 9 -52.60 -5.68 -14.07
N PHE A 10 -51.89 -5.93 -12.97
CA PHE A 10 -50.81 -5.07 -12.49
C PHE A 10 -49.50 -5.69 -12.99
N ILE A 11 -49.01 -5.22 -14.14
CA ILE A 11 -47.63 -5.42 -14.58
C ILE A 11 -47.09 -4.01 -14.84
N ILE A 12 -46.41 -3.44 -13.85
CA ILE A 12 -45.59 -2.24 -14.04
C ILE A 12 -44.19 -2.57 -13.52
N GLY A 13 -43.33 -2.91 -14.48
CA GLY A 13 -41.92 -2.53 -14.51
C GLY A 13 -41.03 -2.95 -13.35
N LEU A 14 -40.67 -4.25 -13.29
CA LEU A 14 -39.36 -4.66 -12.78
C LEU A 14 -38.31 -4.22 -13.81
N GLY A 15 -37.94 -2.94 -13.74
CA GLY A 15 -36.99 -2.30 -14.66
C GLY A 15 -35.93 -1.55 -13.89
N VAL A 16 -34.71 -2.10 -13.92
CA VAL A 16 -33.43 -1.45 -13.57
C VAL A 16 -33.13 -1.26 -12.08
N VAL A 17 -32.77 -2.33 -11.37
CA VAL A 17 -31.97 -2.24 -10.13
C VAL A 17 -30.96 -3.40 -10.05
N HIS A 18 -30.02 -3.53 -10.99
CA HIS A 18 -28.98 -4.59 -10.90
C HIS A 18 -27.57 -4.18 -11.35
N SER A 19 -27.25 -2.90 -11.53
CA SER A 19 -25.92 -2.50 -12.03
C SER A 19 -25.07 -1.62 -11.11
N VAL A 20 -25.56 -1.19 -9.94
CA VAL A 20 -24.79 -0.29 -9.05
C VAL A 20 -24.01 -1.05 -7.96
N TYR A 21 -24.51 -2.21 -7.51
CA TYR A 21 -23.90 -2.95 -6.39
C TYR A 21 -22.55 -3.62 -6.72
N ALA A 22 -22.28 -3.94 -7.99
CA ALA A 22 -21.05 -4.63 -8.38
C ALA A 22 -19.84 -3.69 -8.48
N ALA A 23 -20.05 -2.41 -8.79
CA ALA A 23 -18.99 -1.41 -8.87
C ALA A 23 -18.48 -1.03 -7.47
N ASP A 24 -19.39 -0.87 -6.50
CA ASP A 24 -19.03 -0.51 -5.13
C ASP A 24 -18.26 -1.64 -4.42
N ILE A 25 -18.70 -2.89 -4.53
CA ILE A 25 -17.99 -4.03 -3.90
C ILE A 25 -16.58 -4.21 -4.47
N LYS A 26 -16.41 -4.02 -5.79
CA LYS A 26 -15.09 -4.11 -6.45
C LYS A 26 -14.17 -2.97 -6.02
N THR A 27 -14.72 -1.77 -5.84
CA THR A 27 -13.96 -0.59 -5.39
C THR A 27 -13.48 -0.76 -3.96
N THR A 28 -14.34 -1.22 -3.05
CA THR A 28 -13.95 -1.50 -1.65
C THR A 28 -12.90 -2.62 -1.55
N GLY A 29 -13.04 -3.69 -2.34
CA GLY A 29 -12.05 -4.78 -2.36
C GLY A 29 -10.67 -4.35 -2.88
N ASN A 30 -10.63 -3.47 -3.89
CA ASN A 30 -9.37 -2.92 -4.40
C ASN A 30 -8.72 -1.98 -3.39
N GLU A 31 -9.50 -1.12 -2.71
CA GLU A 31 -8.99 -0.23 -1.66
C GLU A 31 -8.41 -1.00 -0.48
N ASP A 32 -9.10 -2.02 0.01
CA ASP A 32 -8.59 -2.86 1.10
C ASP A 32 -7.26 -3.52 0.75
N LYS A 33 -7.13 -3.98 -0.49
CA LYS A 33 -5.92 -4.62 -0.99
C LYS A 33 -4.79 -3.60 -1.20
N ALA A 34 -5.10 -2.46 -1.81
CA ALA A 34 -4.15 -1.35 -1.95
C ALA A 34 -3.63 -0.87 -0.59
N ASN A 35 -4.50 -0.80 0.42
CA ASN A 35 -4.14 -0.44 1.79
C ASN A 35 -3.21 -1.47 2.47
N GLN A 36 -3.39 -2.76 2.18
CA GLN A 36 -2.46 -3.80 2.64
C GLN A 36 -1.09 -3.65 1.98
N TYR A 37 -1.06 -3.41 0.67
CA TYR A 37 0.18 -3.20 -0.07
C TYR A 37 0.92 -1.93 0.37
N THR A 38 0.24 -0.80 0.59
CA THR A 38 0.87 0.44 1.07
C THR A 38 1.40 0.32 2.49
N LYS A 39 0.71 -0.45 3.36
CA LYS A 39 1.19 -0.77 4.71
C LYS A 39 2.50 -1.56 4.66
N CYS A 40 2.57 -2.57 3.81
CA CYS A 40 3.78 -3.37 3.64
C CYS A 40 4.90 -2.60 2.94
N ALA A 41 4.57 -1.79 1.93
CA ALA A 41 5.50 -0.87 1.30
C ALA A 41 6.15 0.08 2.31
N SER A 42 5.34 0.67 3.19
CA SER A 42 5.82 1.61 4.23
C SER A 42 6.83 0.96 5.17
N SER A 43 6.55 -0.26 5.65
CA SER A 43 7.47 -1.01 6.52
C SER A 43 8.75 -1.42 5.78
N ALA A 44 8.62 -1.96 4.57
CA ALA A 44 9.75 -2.46 3.80
C ALA A 44 10.69 -1.34 3.34
N LEU A 45 10.16 -0.26 2.77
CA LEU A 45 10.95 0.91 2.37
C LEU A 45 11.68 1.52 3.56
N THR A 46 10.97 1.73 4.67
CA THR A 46 11.59 2.25 5.90
C THR A 46 12.75 1.36 6.35
N THR A 47 12.54 0.04 6.39
CA THR A 47 13.57 -0.93 6.79
C THR A 47 14.77 -0.89 5.85
N GLY A 48 14.52 -0.95 4.54
CA GLY A 48 15.57 -0.98 3.52
C GLY A 48 16.40 0.30 3.54
N PHE A 49 15.77 1.46 3.63
CA PHE A 49 16.51 2.73 3.70
C PHE A 49 17.27 2.89 5.03
N ILE A 50 16.73 2.42 6.17
CA ILE A 50 17.50 2.38 7.44
C ILE A 50 18.73 1.49 7.27
N LYS A 51 18.58 0.28 6.72
CA LYS A 51 19.71 -0.64 6.50
C LYS A 51 20.77 -0.02 5.59
N THR A 52 20.36 0.59 4.48
CA THR A 52 21.26 1.30 3.57
C THR A 52 22.00 2.45 4.26
N ALA A 53 21.31 3.25 5.10
CA ALA A 53 21.94 4.32 5.86
C ALA A 53 22.94 3.80 6.91
N PHE A 54 22.62 2.69 7.58
CA PHE A 54 23.45 2.10 8.63
C PHE A 54 24.70 1.43 8.11
N ASN A 55 24.58 0.71 6.99
CA ASN A 55 25.68 -0.03 6.37
C ASN A 55 26.55 0.88 5.50
N GLN A 56 26.17 2.15 5.30
CA GLN A 56 26.82 3.10 4.38
C GLN A 56 26.98 2.55 2.95
N GLN A 57 26.29 1.46 2.65
CA GLN A 57 26.27 0.74 1.39
C GLN A 57 24.92 0.01 1.30
N SER A 58 24.39 -0.08 0.09
CA SER A 58 23.16 -0.80 -0.18
C SER A 58 23.47 -2.29 -0.39
N ASP A 59 23.17 -3.13 0.60
CA ASP A 59 23.33 -4.59 0.49
C ASP A 59 22.14 -5.23 -0.25
N ARG A 60 22.26 -6.53 -0.55
CA ARG A 60 21.22 -7.24 -1.31
C ARG A 60 19.86 -7.23 -0.60
N GLU A 61 19.86 -7.29 0.72
CA GLU A 61 18.63 -7.33 1.51
C GLU A 61 17.96 -5.94 1.55
N SER A 62 18.75 -4.88 1.73
CA SER A 62 18.24 -3.51 1.71
C SER A 62 17.67 -3.16 0.33
N GLN A 63 18.33 -3.57 -0.75
CA GLN A 63 17.81 -3.43 -2.11
C GLN A 63 16.51 -4.21 -2.30
N ALA A 64 16.44 -5.47 -1.87
CA ALA A 64 15.23 -6.27 -1.98
C ALA A 64 14.04 -5.62 -1.26
N LEU A 65 14.26 -5.06 -0.07
CA LEU A 65 13.25 -4.34 0.69
C LEU A 65 12.81 -3.04 0.00
N ILE A 66 13.76 -2.28 -0.56
CA ILE A 66 13.46 -1.02 -1.27
C ILE A 66 12.68 -1.31 -2.55
N TYR A 67 13.17 -2.21 -3.42
CA TYR A 67 12.52 -2.52 -4.69
C TYR A 67 11.19 -3.22 -4.50
N GLY A 68 11.12 -4.18 -3.58
CA GLY A 68 9.88 -4.85 -3.26
C GLY A 68 8.85 -3.87 -2.68
N GLY A 69 9.24 -3.01 -1.74
CA GLY A 69 8.35 -2.00 -1.16
C GLY A 69 7.89 -0.96 -2.20
N ALA A 70 8.76 -0.56 -3.12
CA ALA A 70 8.40 0.29 -4.26
C ALA A 70 7.38 -0.40 -5.19
N GLY A 71 7.59 -1.67 -5.51
CA GLY A 71 6.65 -2.47 -6.30
C GLY A 71 5.27 -2.56 -5.65
N MET A 72 5.21 -2.78 -4.32
CA MET A 72 3.95 -2.81 -3.57
C MET A 72 3.22 -1.46 -3.62
N ALA A 73 3.95 -0.36 -3.44
CA ALA A 73 3.39 0.98 -3.52
C ALA A 73 2.83 1.31 -4.91
N LEU A 74 3.57 0.97 -5.96
CA LEU A 74 3.11 1.12 -7.35
C LEU A 74 1.86 0.28 -7.61
N TYR A 75 1.87 -0.98 -7.19
CA TYR A 75 0.75 -1.88 -7.39
C TYR A 75 -0.51 -1.41 -6.66
N ALA A 76 -0.37 -0.84 -5.46
CA ALA A 76 -1.49 -0.18 -4.80
C ALA A 76 -2.04 0.99 -5.61
N GLY A 77 -1.19 1.79 -6.25
CA GLY A 77 -1.60 2.88 -7.14
C GLY A 77 -2.34 2.38 -8.38
N TYR A 78 -1.92 1.23 -8.93
CA TYR A 78 -2.59 0.57 -10.05
C TYR A 78 -3.98 0.02 -9.66
N LEU A 79 -4.11 -0.57 -8.48
CA LEU A 79 -5.38 -1.13 -8.00
C LEU A 79 -6.46 -0.06 -7.77
N THR A 80 -6.05 1.15 -7.37
CA THR A 80 -6.94 2.27 -7.05
C THR A 80 -6.54 3.53 -7.81
N SER A 81 -5.72 4.38 -7.21
CA SER A 81 -5.15 5.57 -7.83
C SER A 81 -3.82 5.96 -7.17
N PRO A 82 -2.94 6.71 -7.87
CA PRO A 82 -1.71 7.25 -7.28
C PRO A 82 -1.95 8.06 -6.00
N GLU A 83 -3.00 8.87 -5.97
CA GLU A 83 -3.35 9.74 -4.84
C GLU A 83 -3.77 8.91 -3.63
N TYR A 84 -4.61 7.89 -3.83
CA TYR A 84 -5.01 6.97 -2.77
C TYR A 84 -3.79 6.24 -2.19
N ALA A 85 -2.95 5.68 -3.06
CA ALA A 85 -1.75 4.95 -2.64
C ALA A 85 -0.79 5.83 -1.85
N LEU A 86 -0.55 7.07 -2.31
CA LEU A 86 0.30 8.03 -1.60
C LEU A 86 -0.29 8.41 -0.23
N SER A 87 -1.59 8.69 -0.17
CA SER A 87 -2.28 9.05 1.07
C SER A 87 -2.21 7.91 2.09
N SER A 88 -2.59 6.70 1.67
CA SER A 88 -2.55 5.49 2.50
C SER A 88 -1.12 5.19 2.97
N TYR A 89 -0.12 5.29 2.09
CA TYR A 89 1.28 5.13 2.44
C TYR A 89 1.73 6.10 3.55
N LYS A 90 1.39 7.38 3.41
CA LYS A 90 1.73 8.43 4.40
C LYS A 90 1.09 8.17 5.76
N VAL A 91 -0.15 7.67 5.80
CA VAL A 91 -0.82 7.27 7.04
C VAL A 91 -0.03 6.16 7.74
N HIS A 92 0.38 5.12 7.01
CA HIS A 92 1.16 4.02 7.59
C HIS A 92 2.55 4.46 8.01
N GLN A 93 3.20 5.33 7.25
CA GLN A 93 4.48 5.92 7.66
C GLN A 93 4.37 6.72 8.95
N GLN A 94 3.35 7.56 9.07
CA GLN A 94 3.15 8.36 10.26
C GLN A 94 2.92 7.47 11.48
N LYS A 95 2.20 6.35 11.31
CA LYS A 95 2.03 5.34 12.37
C LYS A 95 3.36 4.69 12.77
N ILE A 96 4.18 4.30 11.79
CA ILE A 96 5.52 3.75 12.07
C ILE A 96 6.37 4.78 12.83
N LYS A 97 6.33 6.06 12.43
CA LYS A 97 7.03 7.15 13.10
C LYS A 97 6.54 7.38 14.54
N GLN A 98 5.24 7.26 14.80
CA GLN A 98 4.71 7.36 16.15
C GLN A 98 5.13 6.18 17.01
N ASP A 99 5.06 4.96 16.47
CA ASP A 99 5.46 3.76 17.18
C ASP A 99 6.99 3.72 17.42
N SER A 100 7.80 4.31 16.54
CA SER A 100 9.25 4.36 16.72
C SER A 100 9.67 5.14 17.96
N LEU A 101 8.84 6.08 18.44
CA LEU A 101 9.12 6.85 19.66
C LEU A 101 9.20 5.97 20.92
N LYS A 102 8.64 4.75 20.90
CA LYS A 102 8.78 3.76 21.98
C LYS A 102 10.18 3.13 22.03
N TYR A 103 10.91 3.17 20.92
CA TYR A 103 12.20 2.51 20.74
C TYR A 103 13.35 3.50 20.62
N ILE A 104 13.06 4.72 20.16
CA ILE A 104 14.04 5.75 19.85
C ILE A 104 13.77 6.95 20.75
N SER A 105 14.60 7.12 21.78
CA SER A 105 14.54 8.24 22.71
C SER A 105 15.49 9.37 22.31
N ASN A 106 16.68 9.04 21.81
CA ASN A 106 17.73 10.00 21.46
C ASN A 106 18.29 9.82 20.04
N GLY A 107 17.81 8.82 19.30
CA GLY A 107 18.25 8.60 17.91
C GLY A 107 19.59 7.87 17.80
N SER A 108 20.08 7.25 18.87
CA SER A 108 21.33 6.51 18.83
C SER A 108 21.25 5.32 17.87
N ARG A 109 22.42 4.95 17.34
CA ARG A 109 22.58 3.79 16.43
C ARG A 109 21.96 2.51 17.02
N ASN A 110 22.13 2.28 18.32
CA ASN A 110 21.59 1.11 19.01
C ASN A 110 20.05 1.13 19.12
N GLU A 111 19.45 2.29 19.35
CA GLU A 111 17.99 2.43 19.41
C GLU A 111 17.32 2.22 18.07
N ILE A 112 17.89 2.78 16.99
CA ILE A 112 17.37 2.57 15.64
C ILE A 112 17.54 1.10 15.23
N TYR A 113 18.64 0.45 15.63
CA TYR A 113 18.81 -1.00 15.44
C TYR A 113 17.71 -1.79 16.17
N LYS A 114 17.47 -1.50 17.47
CA LYS A 114 16.39 -2.13 18.24
C LYS A 114 15.02 -1.89 17.63
N PHE A 115 14.72 -0.67 17.19
CA PHE A 115 13.49 -0.36 16.46
C PHE A 115 13.37 -1.22 15.18
N THR A 116 14.45 -1.32 14.41
CA THR A 116 14.44 -2.10 13.17
C THR A 116 14.19 -3.58 13.44
N VAL A 117 14.94 -4.19 14.35
CA VAL A 117 14.86 -5.63 14.65
C VAL A 117 13.60 -5.99 15.42
N SER A 118 13.21 -5.21 16.43
CA SER A 118 12.07 -5.57 17.30
C SER A 118 10.72 -5.14 16.75
N TYR A 119 10.67 -4.16 15.83
CA TYR A 119 9.40 -3.62 15.32
C TYR A 119 9.23 -3.77 13.81
N LEU A 120 10.24 -3.42 13.00
CA LEU A 120 10.10 -3.44 11.54
C LEU A 120 10.26 -4.85 10.94
N VAL A 121 11.24 -5.63 11.39
CA VAL A 121 11.47 -7.00 10.88
C VAL A 121 10.21 -7.88 11.06
N PRO A 122 9.58 -7.97 12.26
CA PRO A 122 8.35 -8.76 12.43
C PRO A 122 7.16 -8.28 11.57
N LYS A 123 7.14 -7.00 11.17
CA LYS A 123 6.13 -6.50 10.24
C LYS A 123 6.41 -6.95 8.81
N ASN A 124 7.67 -6.90 8.39
CA ASN A 124 8.06 -7.34 7.04
C ASN A 124 7.84 -8.84 6.87
N GLU A 125 8.08 -9.65 7.91
CA GLU A 125 7.76 -11.08 7.91
C GLU A 125 6.27 -11.34 7.66
N LYS A 126 5.38 -10.52 8.25
CA LYS A 126 3.93 -10.60 8.00
C LYS A 126 3.53 -10.15 6.60
N CYS A 127 4.40 -9.44 5.89
CA CYS A 127 4.19 -8.99 4.52
C CYS A 127 4.73 -9.98 3.47
N GLU A 128 5.42 -11.03 3.89
CA GLU A 128 6.02 -12.04 3.02
C GLU A 128 5.02 -12.67 2.02
N PRO A 129 3.78 -13.02 2.42
CA PRO A 129 2.78 -13.50 1.47
C PRO A 129 2.43 -12.49 0.37
N LEU A 130 2.37 -11.20 0.71
CA LEU A 130 2.10 -10.13 -0.26
C LEU A 130 3.29 -9.89 -1.20
N PHE A 131 4.53 -10.10 -0.74
CA PHE A 131 5.70 -10.07 -1.61
C PHE A 131 5.65 -11.20 -2.65
N ARG A 132 5.30 -12.43 -2.22
CA ARG A 132 5.13 -13.56 -3.13
C ARG A 132 4.00 -13.32 -4.13
N GLU A 133 2.87 -12.80 -3.65
CA GLU A 133 1.73 -12.47 -4.50
C GLU A 133 2.13 -11.44 -5.57
N LEU A 134 2.77 -10.34 -5.16
CA LEU A 134 3.27 -9.32 -6.09
C LEU A 134 4.23 -9.93 -7.11
N GLY A 135 5.17 -10.78 -6.69
CA GLY A 135 6.09 -11.45 -7.62
C GLY A 135 5.34 -12.29 -8.67
N GLY A 136 4.27 -12.98 -8.28
CA GLY A 136 3.42 -13.73 -9.19
C GLY A 136 2.59 -12.85 -10.13
N ILE A 137 2.22 -11.64 -9.71
CA ILE A 137 1.54 -10.63 -10.55
C ILE A 137 2.52 -10.06 -11.57
N LEU A 138 3.70 -9.60 -11.12
CA LEU A 138 4.72 -8.98 -11.98
C LEU A 138 5.32 -9.96 -13.00
N ALA A 139 5.26 -11.27 -12.73
CA ALA A 139 5.66 -12.29 -13.69
C ALA A 139 4.67 -12.48 -14.85
N LYS A 140 3.43 -11.99 -14.71
CA LYS A 140 2.42 -12.06 -15.76
C LYS A 140 2.54 -10.83 -16.66
N LYS A 141 2.41 -11.04 -17.97
CA LYS A 141 2.29 -9.94 -18.93
C LYS A 141 0.91 -9.32 -18.79
N ASP A 142 0.86 -8.07 -18.35
CA ASP A 142 -0.35 -7.28 -18.19
C ASP A 142 -0.09 -5.90 -18.79
N ALA A 143 -0.76 -5.61 -19.92
CA ALA A 143 -0.53 -4.40 -20.68
C ALA A 143 -0.99 -3.13 -19.93
N ASP A 144 -2.02 -3.24 -19.08
CA ASP A 144 -2.54 -2.11 -18.31
C ASP A 144 -1.58 -1.79 -17.16
N TRP A 145 -1.07 -2.81 -16.49
CA TRP A 145 0.01 -2.66 -15.51
C TRP A 145 1.26 -2.07 -16.15
N ASP A 146 1.69 -2.61 -17.30
CA ASP A 146 2.87 -2.13 -18.03
C ASP A 146 2.72 -0.67 -18.46
N SER A 147 1.54 -0.28 -18.94
CA SER A 147 1.21 1.12 -19.24
C SER A 147 1.29 1.99 -17.99
N PHE A 148 0.66 1.55 -16.89
CA PHE A 148 0.64 2.30 -15.64
C PHE A 148 2.04 2.50 -15.05
N GLN A 149 2.86 1.44 -14.91
CA GLN A 149 4.17 1.54 -14.26
C GLN A 149 5.15 2.46 -15.01
N ASN A 150 4.96 2.62 -16.32
CA ASN A 150 5.75 3.51 -17.16
C ASN A 150 5.18 4.94 -17.28
N SER A 151 3.98 5.19 -16.73
CA SER A 151 3.32 6.49 -16.76
C SER A 151 4.02 7.54 -15.90
N ASP A 152 3.80 8.82 -16.21
CA ASP A 152 4.33 9.92 -15.41
C ASP A 152 3.67 10.00 -14.02
N GLN A 153 2.43 9.54 -13.91
CA GLN A 153 1.74 9.41 -12.62
C GLN A 153 2.44 8.39 -11.70
N ALA A 154 2.86 7.24 -12.22
CA ALA A 154 3.61 6.24 -11.46
C ALA A 154 5.00 6.76 -11.04
N LYS A 155 5.69 7.49 -11.92
CA LYS A 155 6.97 8.14 -11.59
C LYS A 155 6.80 9.16 -10.47
N GLU A 156 5.78 10.01 -10.55
CA GLU A 156 5.51 11.04 -9.53
C GLU A 156 5.07 10.41 -8.20
N LEU A 157 4.27 9.34 -8.23
CA LEU A 157 3.94 8.54 -7.05
C LEU A 157 5.22 8.05 -6.35
N MET A 158 6.11 7.41 -7.12
CA MET A 158 7.33 6.83 -6.55
C MET A 158 8.32 7.86 -6.04
N LYS A 159 8.42 9.00 -6.72
CA LYS A 159 9.19 10.15 -6.22
C LYS A 159 8.68 10.62 -4.87
N ASN A 160 7.36 10.81 -4.74
CA ASN A 160 6.74 11.27 -3.49
C ASN A 160 6.86 10.24 -2.35
N ILE A 161 6.71 8.95 -2.64
CA ILE A 161 6.90 7.86 -1.67
C ILE A 161 8.36 7.79 -1.21
N THR A 162 9.30 7.86 -2.14
CA THR A 162 10.74 7.86 -1.84
C THR A 162 11.13 9.06 -0.98
N GLN A 163 10.62 10.24 -1.30
CA GLN A 163 10.85 11.44 -0.50
C GLN A 163 10.31 11.29 0.92
N SER A 164 9.08 10.80 1.06
CA SER A 164 8.46 10.54 2.36
C SER A 164 9.26 9.52 3.19
N ALA A 165 9.77 8.46 2.55
CA ALA A 165 10.67 7.47 3.18
C ALA A 165 11.96 8.07 3.71
N LYS A 166 12.64 8.89 2.92
CA LYS A 166 13.88 9.56 3.34
C LYS A 166 13.66 10.51 4.51
N GLN A 167 12.55 11.26 4.51
CA GLN A 167 12.19 12.18 5.61
C GLN A 167 11.93 11.47 6.93
N MET A 168 11.59 10.18 6.92
CA MET A 168 11.43 9.40 8.15
C MET A 168 12.78 9.09 8.83
N ILE A 169 13.85 8.96 8.03
CA ILE A 169 15.15 8.44 8.47
C ILE A 169 16.09 9.56 8.88
N VAL A 170 16.00 10.70 8.20
CA VAL A 170 16.62 11.93 8.67
C VAL A 170 15.74 12.44 9.82
N GLY A 171 16.02 11.99 11.05
CA GLY A 171 15.34 12.47 12.25
C GLY A 171 15.33 14.00 12.33
N LYS A 172 14.39 14.58 13.09
CA LYS A 172 14.37 16.02 13.41
C LYS A 172 15.75 16.45 13.92
N ASN A 173 16.61 16.94 13.02
CA ASN A 173 17.85 17.69 13.24
C ASN A 173 18.45 18.06 11.87
N SER A 174 17.63 18.65 11.01
CA SER A 174 18.09 19.49 9.91
C SER A 174 17.63 20.92 10.20
N ASN A 175 18.14 21.44 11.32
CA ASN A 175 18.40 22.83 11.67
C ASN A 175 18.75 22.89 13.16
#